data_AF-A0A7V9DDT5-F1
#
_entry.id   AF-A0A7V9DDT5-F1
#
_cell.length_a   1.000
_cell.length_b   1.000
_cell.length_c   1.000
_cell.angle_alpha   90.00
_cell.angle_beta   90.00
_cell.angle_gamma   90.00
#
_symmetry.space_group_name_H-M   'P 1'
#
loop_
_entity.id
_entity.type
_entity.pdbx_description
1 polymer ?
#
loop_
_entity_poly.entity_id
_entity_poly.type
_entity_poly.pdbx_seq_one_letter_code
_entity_poly.pdbx_strand_id
1 'polypeptide(L)'
;QEITRQTVEWARQLGFHSINLDLIYGLPHQSYSSFADTVDTVIDISPDRLAVFNYAHVPWLKKHQNILAGEALPTPEERLSILEMTIEKLIGAGYVYIGLDHFAKPEDQLAVAQREGTLYRNFQGYSTKAGCDVYAFGLSAISQFENIYAQNLKTLKDYYVRIDEGRAATNVGYRMTADDHIRKETIMQLMCNLEVSKRRIEERFSINFDEYFRADLPKLDEFRDNGLVSVGDDAVRVIGSGILILRNIAMCFDAYLEQMMGEKPVFSKTV
;
A
#
# COMPACT_ATOMS: atom_id res chain seq x y z
N GLN A 1 18.94 18.68 -3.10
CA GLN A 1 17.86 19.33 -2.36
C GLN A 1 17.33 20.55 -3.11
N GLU A 2 18.21 21.48 -3.55
CA GLU A 2 17.80 22.71 -4.27
C GLU A 2 16.88 22.49 -5.47
N ILE A 3 17.26 21.60 -6.39
CA ILE A 3 16.45 21.30 -7.60
C ILE A 3 15.07 20.75 -7.23
N THR A 4 14.99 19.87 -6.22
CA THR A 4 13.72 19.29 -5.77
C THR A 4 12.79 20.37 -5.22
N ARG A 5 13.30 21.24 -4.35
CA ARG A 5 12.54 22.37 -3.80
C ARG A 5 12.04 23.28 -4.92
N GLN A 6 12.94 23.70 -5.81
CA GLN A 6 12.60 24.55 -6.93
C GLN A 6 11.51 23.94 -7.83
N THR A 7 11.57 22.62 -8.07
CA THR A 7 10.57 21.90 -8.86
C THR A 7 9.21 21.87 -8.18
N VAL A 8 9.16 21.65 -6.86
CA VAL A 8 7.91 21.70 -6.08
C VAL A 8 7.32 23.11 -6.11
N GLU A 9 8.14 24.15 -5.98
CA GLU A 9 7.70 25.54 -6.07
C GLU A 9 7.13 25.87 -7.44
N TRP A 10 7.80 25.46 -8.53
CA TRP A 10 7.28 25.64 -9.89
C TRP A 10 5.95 24.92 -10.08
N ALA A 11 5.82 23.68 -9.61
CA ALA A 11 4.56 22.95 -9.69
C ALA A 11 3.43 23.71 -8.97
N ARG A 12 3.68 24.25 -7.78
CA ARG A 12 2.69 25.08 -7.06
C ARG A 12 2.34 26.36 -7.81
N GLN A 13 3.34 27.07 -8.34
CA GLN A 13 3.13 28.30 -9.12
C GLN A 13 2.29 28.06 -10.38
N LEU A 14 2.40 26.87 -10.96
CA LEU A 14 1.61 26.43 -12.12
C LEU A 14 0.22 25.88 -11.74
N GLY A 15 -0.14 25.86 -10.45
CA GLY A 15 -1.45 25.41 -9.98
C GLY A 15 -1.59 23.89 -9.82
N PHE A 16 -0.49 23.13 -9.77
CA PHE A 16 -0.57 21.72 -9.38
C PHE A 16 -0.93 21.59 -7.90
N HIS A 17 -1.74 20.60 -7.59
CA HIS A 17 -2.17 20.24 -6.24
C HIS A 17 -1.78 18.79 -5.93
N SER A 18 -1.81 18.43 -4.65
CA SER A 18 -1.52 17.07 -4.19
C SER A 18 -0.13 16.58 -4.62
N ILE A 19 0.87 17.47 -4.54
CA ILE A 19 2.26 17.15 -4.87
C ILE A 19 2.79 16.12 -3.88
N ASN A 20 3.18 14.96 -4.40
CA ASN A 20 3.72 13.86 -3.61
C ASN A 20 5.25 13.78 -3.74
N LEU A 21 5.95 13.55 -2.63
CA LEU A 21 7.37 13.20 -2.62
C LEU A 21 7.58 11.78 -2.08
N ASP A 22 8.37 11.00 -2.82
CA ASP A 22 8.71 9.63 -2.44
C ASP A 22 10.05 9.62 -1.69
N LEU A 23 10.05 8.94 -0.55
CA LEU A 23 11.24 8.65 0.24
C LEU A 23 11.41 7.14 0.34
N ILE A 24 12.67 6.70 0.40
CA ILE A 24 12.98 5.28 0.60
C ILE A 24 13.92 5.18 1.79
N TYR A 25 13.51 4.44 2.81
CA TYR A 25 14.36 4.11 3.96
C TYR A 25 14.88 2.67 3.86
N GLY A 26 15.98 2.38 4.54
CA GLY A 26 16.65 1.08 4.46
C GLY A 26 17.64 0.93 3.29
N LEU A 27 17.98 2.04 2.61
CA LEU A 27 19.04 2.08 1.59
C LEU A 27 20.44 2.10 2.23
N PRO A 28 21.49 1.74 1.47
CA PRO A 28 22.85 1.72 2.00
C PRO A 28 23.28 3.03 2.66
N HIS A 29 24.02 2.91 3.78
CA HIS A 29 24.59 4.02 4.55
C HIS A 29 23.56 4.96 5.21
N GLN A 30 22.27 4.64 5.17
CA GLN A 30 21.29 5.37 5.97
C GLN A 30 21.44 5.01 7.46
N SER A 31 21.17 6.00 8.30
CA SER A 31 21.11 5.91 9.75
C SER A 31 19.90 6.73 10.23
N TYR A 32 19.53 6.57 11.50
CA TYR A 32 18.55 7.40 12.17
C TYR A 32 18.82 8.89 11.94
N SER A 33 20.05 9.35 12.21
CA SER A 33 20.42 10.77 12.10
C SER A 33 20.34 11.29 10.66
N SER A 34 20.93 10.57 9.71
CA SER A 34 20.93 11.00 8.30
C SER A 34 19.53 10.99 7.69
N PHE A 35 18.67 10.06 8.08
CA PHE A 35 17.29 10.04 7.62
C PHE A 35 16.44 11.11 8.33
N ALA A 36 16.69 11.40 9.60
CA ALA A 36 16.04 12.49 10.32
C ALA A 36 16.28 13.84 9.64
N ASP A 37 17.52 14.14 9.25
CA ASP A 37 17.88 15.34 8.49
C ASP A 37 17.13 15.41 7.14
N THR A 38 16.97 14.25 6.49
CA THR A 38 16.19 14.12 5.25
C THR A 38 14.72 14.44 5.47
N VAL A 39 14.12 13.88 6.53
CA VAL A 39 12.71 14.14 6.89
C VAL A 39 12.51 15.62 7.23
N ASP A 40 13.40 16.24 7.99
CA ASP A 40 13.34 17.67 8.33
C ASP A 40 13.41 18.55 7.06
N THR A 41 14.29 18.20 6.11
CA THR A 41 14.36 18.87 4.80
C THR A 41 13.03 18.76 4.04
N VAL A 42 12.41 17.58 4.04
CA VAL A 42 11.16 17.35 3.30
C VAL A 42 9.97 18.05 3.96
N ILE A 43 9.92 18.08 5.29
CA ILE A 43 8.93 18.86 6.05
C ILE A 43 9.02 20.34 5.66
N ASP A 44 10.24 20.88 5.55
CA ASP A 44 10.46 22.26 5.13
C ASP A 44 10.06 22.53 3.67
N ILE A 45 10.19 21.55 2.76
CA ILE A 45 9.64 21.64 1.39
C ILE A 45 8.10 21.61 1.40
N SER A 46 7.50 21.02 2.44
CA SER A 46 6.06 20.98 2.74
C SER A 46 5.18 20.38 1.64
N PRO A 47 5.53 19.23 1.03
CA PRO A 47 4.69 18.59 0.00
C PRO A 47 3.28 18.31 0.52
N ASP A 48 2.31 18.09 -0.37
CA ASP A 48 0.94 17.80 0.07
C ASP A 48 0.80 16.35 0.53
N ARG A 49 1.62 15.46 -0.03
CA ARG A 49 1.69 14.03 0.28
C ARG A 49 3.14 13.54 0.37
N LEU A 50 3.33 12.49 1.14
CA LEU A 50 4.56 11.71 1.10
C LEU A 50 4.23 10.22 0.98
N ALA A 51 5.08 9.49 0.26
CA ALA A 51 5.14 8.04 0.36
C ALA A 51 6.53 7.63 0.84
N VAL A 52 6.62 6.97 1.99
CA VAL A 52 7.87 6.57 2.63
C VAL A 52 8.00 5.05 2.59
N PHE A 53 8.70 4.55 1.58
CA PHE A 53 8.82 3.13 1.29
C PHE A 53 9.98 2.47 2.03
N ASN A 54 9.74 1.27 2.56
CA ASN A 54 10.82 0.38 2.99
C ASN A 54 11.53 -0.20 1.76
N TYR A 55 12.86 -0.14 1.75
CA TYR A 55 13.65 -0.77 0.69
C TYR A 55 13.57 -2.30 0.76
N ALA A 56 12.87 -2.88 -0.21
CA ALA A 56 12.79 -4.33 -0.42
C ALA A 56 14.03 -4.84 -1.16
N HIS A 57 14.95 -5.46 -0.41
CA HIS A 57 16.15 -6.09 -0.96
C HIS A 57 15.89 -7.55 -1.35
N VAL A 58 15.75 -7.81 -2.66
CA VAL A 58 15.42 -9.10 -3.26
C VAL A 58 16.34 -9.43 -4.45
N PRO A 59 17.67 -9.46 -4.28
CA PRO A 59 18.64 -9.60 -5.38
C PRO A 59 18.49 -10.89 -6.21
N TRP A 60 17.90 -11.95 -5.62
CA TRP A 60 17.59 -13.19 -6.34
C TRP A 60 16.55 -12.99 -7.46
N LEU A 61 15.61 -12.06 -7.26
CA LEU A 61 14.58 -11.70 -8.24
C LEU A 61 15.00 -10.48 -9.08
N LYS A 62 15.66 -9.50 -8.45
CA LYS A 62 16.08 -8.24 -9.05
C LYS A 62 17.61 -8.15 -9.07
N LYS A 63 18.25 -8.87 -10.00
CA LYS A 63 19.71 -9.01 -10.09
C LYS A 63 20.50 -7.69 -10.10
N HIS A 64 19.91 -6.59 -10.56
CA HIS A 64 20.56 -5.28 -10.52
C HIS A 64 20.81 -4.76 -9.09
N GLN A 65 20.07 -5.25 -8.10
CA GLN A 65 20.29 -4.89 -6.69
C GLN A 65 21.60 -5.47 -6.12
N ASN A 66 22.26 -6.41 -6.80
CA ASN A 66 23.56 -6.94 -6.38
C ASN A 66 24.68 -5.89 -6.37
N ILE A 67 24.48 -4.74 -7.03
CA ILE A 67 25.42 -3.62 -6.96
C ILE A 67 25.45 -2.96 -5.57
N LEU A 68 24.39 -3.15 -4.78
CA LEU A 68 24.27 -2.60 -3.44
C LEU A 68 24.88 -3.60 -2.47
N ALA A 69 25.95 -3.19 -1.78
CA ALA A 69 26.60 -4.02 -0.77
C ALA A 69 25.61 -4.30 0.37
N GLY A 70 25.24 -5.57 0.57
CA GLY A 70 24.25 -5.95 1.59
C GLY A 70 24.66 -5.54 3.01
N GLU A 71 25.96 -5.54 3.30
CA GLU A 71 26.54 -5.11 4.58
C GLU A 71 26.36 -3.61 4.87
N ALA A 72 26.18 -2.80 3.82
CA ALA A 72 25.95 -1.37 3.97
C ALA A 72 24.47 -1.04 4.27
N LEU A 73 23.58 -2.03 4.19
CA LEU A 73 22.16 -1.83 4.50
C LEU A 73 21.96 -1.68 6.02
N PRO A 74 21.04 -0.81 6.46
CA PRO A 74 20.71 -0.68 7.88
C PRO A 74 20.11 -1.99 8.42
N THR A 75 20.43 -2.31 9.68
CA THR A 75 19.87 -3.48 10.37
C THR A 75 18.35 -3.35 10.54
N PRO A 76 17.62 -4.44 10.80
CA PRO A 76 16.18 -4.37 11.07
C PRO A 76 15.81 -3.38 12.20
N GLU A 77 16.60 -3.33 13.27
CA GLU A 77 16.38 -2.42 14.40
C GLU A 77 16.58 -0.96 14.01
N GLU A 78 17.61 -0.66 13.21
CA GLU A 78 17.86 0.68 12.68
C GLU A 78 16.74 1.12 11.73
N ARG A 79 16.24 0.20 10.89
CA ARG A 79 15.10 0.46 9.99
C ARG A 79 13.82 0.78 10.76
N LEU A 80 13.56 0.06 11.85
CA LEU A 80 12.40 0.31 12.71
C LEU A 80 12.53 1.67 13.38
N SER A 81 13.71 2.00 13.91
CA SER A 81 13.98 3.31 14.53
C SER A 81 13.82 4.46 13.54
N ILE A 82 14.25 4.28 12.28
CA ILE A 82 14.03 5.26 11.20
C ILE A 82 12.53 5.42 10.91
N LEU A 83 11.77 4.32 10.85
CA LEU A 83 10.33 4.35 10.59
C LEU A 83 9.58 5.09 11.70
N GLU A 84 9.84 4.74 12.96
CA GLU A 84 9.22 5.36 14.14
C GLU A 84 9.47 6.87 14.15
N MET A 85 10.74 7.29 14.02
CA MET A 85 11.11 8.70 13.95
C MET A 85 10.45 9.43 12.79
N THR A 86 10.36 8.80 11.63
CA THR A 86 9.72 9.40 10.45
C THR A 86 8.24 9.66 10.72
N ILE A 87 7.53 8.68 11.28
CA ILE A 87 6.12 8.81 11.63
C ILE A 87 5.93 9.93 12.65
N GLU A 88 6.72 9.95 13.73
CA GLU A 88 6.63 10.96 14.78
C GLU A 88 6.87 12.37 14.25
N LYS A 89 7.92 12.57 13.44
CA LYS A 89 8.23 13.88 12.85
C LYS A 89 7.16 14.35 11.88
N LEU A 90 6.66 13.47 11.00
CA LEU A 90 5.63 13.84 10.03
C LEU A 90 4.30 14.16 10.72
N ILE A 91 3.90 13.36 11.71
CA ILE A 91 2.70 13.66 12.52
C ILE A 91 2.90 14.96 13.30
N GLY A 92 4.07 15.17 13.92
CA GLY A 92 4.43 16.40 14.62
C GLY A 92 4.42 17.64 13.72
N ALA A 93 4.69 17.47 12.42
CA ALA A 93 4.61 18.51 11.40
C ALA A 93 3.19 18.69 10.81
N GLY A 94 2.19 17.94 11.30
CA GLY A 94 0.78 18.07 10.92
C GLY A 94 0.31 17.16 9.79
N TYR A 95 1.13 16.21 9.33
CA TYR A 95 0.66 15.20 8.37
C TYR A 95 -0.19 14.13 9.05
N VAL A 96 -1.20 13.64 8.35
CA VAL A 96 -1.98 12.47 8.73
C VAL A 96 -1.32 11.23 8.16
N TYR A 97 -1.08 10.23 9.01
CA TYR A 97 -0.64 8.92 8.55
C TYR A 97 -1.84 8.15 7.97
N ILE A 98 -1.94 8.11 6.64
CA ILE A 98 -3.04 7.45 5.93
C ILE A 98 -2.95 5.93 6.07
N GLY A 99 -1.74 5.40 6.24
CA GLY A 99 -1.50 3.98 6.43
C GLY A 99 -0.63 3.40 5.32
N LEU A 100 -0.09 2.20 5.60
CA LEU A 100 1.03 1.63 4.87
C LEU A 100 2.23 2.59 4.88
N ASP A 101 2.49 3.25 3.77
CA ASP A 101 3.64 4.11 3.54
C ASP A 101 3.23 5.57 3.26
N HIS A 102 1.94 5.90 3.26
CA HIS A 102 1.45 7.20 2.81
C HIS A 102 1.09 8.16 3.95
N PHE A 103 1.47 9.42 3.75
CA PHE A 103 1.14 10.57 4.58
C PHE A 103 0.52 11.67 3.72
N ALA A 104 -0.43 12.42 4.26
CA ALA A 104 -1.05 13.54 3.54
C ALA A 104 -1.43 14.67 4.51
N LYS A 105 -1.54 15.90 4.00
CA LYS A 105 -2.08 17.01 4.79
C LYS A 105 -3.54 16.73 5.22
N PRO A 106 -4.02 17.28 6.36
CA PRO A 106 -5.35 16.97 6.89
C PRO A 106 -6.51 17.32 5.94
N GLU A 107 -6.32 18.34 5.10
CA GLU A 107 -7.27 18.82 4.10
C GLU A 107 -7.11 18.13 2.73
N ASP A 108 -6.08 17.30 2.54
CA ASP A 108 -5.94 16.53 1.32
C ASP A 108 -7.11 15.54 1.18
N GLN A 109 -7.57 15.36 -0.06
CA GLN A 109 -8.73 14.51 -0.37
C GLN A 109 -8.59 13.07 0.14
N LEU A 110 -7.37 12.53 0.26
CA LEU A 110 -7.17 11.19 0.82
C LEU A 110 -7.44 11.15 2.32
N ALA A 111 -6.97 12.15 3.07
CA ALA A 111 -7.21 12.25 4.51
C ALA A 111 -8.69 12.49 4.82
N VAL A 112 -9.36 13.32 4.01
CA VAL A 112 -10.81 13.54 4.10
C VAL A 112 -11.57 12.24 3.83
N ALA A 113 -11.28 11.56 2.71
CA ALA A 113 -11.95 10.32 2.34
C ALA A 113 -11.75 9.21 3.37
N GLN A 114 -10.58 9.12 4.00
CA GLN A 114 -10.35 8.15 5.07
C GLN A 114 -11.21 8.43 6.30
N ARG A 115 -11.29 9.68 6.76
CA ARG A 115 -12.16 10.06 7.89
C ARG A 115 -13.64 9.77 7.60
N GLU A 116 -14.05 9.86 6.34
CA GLU A 116 -15.41 9.57 5.88
C GLU A 116 -15.64 8.07 5.58
N GLY A 117 -14.62 7.21 5.68
CA GLY A 117 -14.74 5.78 5.36
C GLY A 117 -14.94 5.48 3.87
N THR A 118 -14.54 6.40 3.00
CA THR A 118 -14.68 6.31 1.54
C THR A 118 -13.34 6.18 0.81
N LEU A 119 -12.22 6.13 1.54
CA LEU A 119 -10.92 5.91 0.92
C LEU A 119 -10.89 4.55 0.22
N TYR A 120 -10.31 4.55 -0.96
CA TYR A 120 -10.16 3.39 -1.82
C TYR A 120 -8.71 3.27 -2.29
N ARG A 121 -8.36 2.13 -2.88
CA ARG A 121 -7.03 1.82 -3.39
C ARG A 121 -7.11 1.04 -4.71
N ASN A 122 -6.25 1.38 -5.65
CA ASN A 122 -6.04 0.60 -6.86
C ASN A 122 -4.54 0.27 -7.02
N PHE A 123 -4.12 -0.23 -8.18
CA PHE A 123 -2.71 -0.58 -8.44
C PHE A 123 -1.74 0.61 -8.29
N GLN A 124 -2.21 1.84 -8.49
CA GLN A 124 -1.37 3.04 -8.39
C GLN A 124 -1.21 3.53 -6.94
N GLY A 125 -2.15 3.22 -6.06
CA GLY A 125 -2.16 3.69 -4.68
C GLY A 125 -3.55 4.08 -4.20
N TYR A 126 -3.61 4.90 -3.13
CA TYR A 126 -4.86 5.40 -2.58
C TYR A 126 -5.56 6.38 -3.54
N SER A 127 -6.89 6.38 -3.50
CA SER A 127 -7.74 7.17 -4.40
C SER A 127 -9.11 7.45 -3.77
N THR A 128 -9.74 8.53 -4.21
CA THR A 128 -11.13 8.88 -3.88
C THR A 128 -12.14 8.42 -4.93
N LYS A 129 -11.68 7.69 -5.96
CA LYS A 129 -12.50 7.23 -7.10
C LYS A 129 -12.76 5.73 -7.02
N ALA A 130 -13.57 5.34 -6.05
CA ALA A 130 -14.04 3.96 -5.92
C ALA A 130 -15.00 3.58 -7.06
N GLY A 131 -15.04 2.29 -7.40
CA GLY A 131 -15.99 1.74 -8.39
C GLY A 131 -15.69 2.08 -9.86
N CYS A 132 -14.57 2.74 -10.15
CA CYS A 132 -14.15 2.98 -11.53
C CYS A 132 -13.37 1.79 -12.08
N ASP A 133 -13.61 1.48 -13.36
CA ASP A 133 -12.72 0.66 -14.16
C ASP A 133 -11.40 1.40 -14.41
N VAL A 134 -10.30 0.65 -14.37
CA VAL A 134 -8.94 1.14 -14.63
C VAL A 134 -8.47 0.53 -15.95
N TYR A 135 -8.39 1.38 -16.97
CA TYR A 135 -7.81 1.03 -18.27
C TYR A 135 -6.34 1.39 -18.27
N ALA A 136 -5.47 0.39 -18.38
CA ALA A 136 -4.03 0.59 -18.33
C ALA A 136 -3.38 0.27 -19.68
N PHE A 137 -2.52 1.17 -20.15
CA PHE A 137 -1.84 1.09 -21.43
C PHE A 137 -0.33 0.94 -21.26
N GLY A 138 0.31 0.34 -22.24
CA GLY A 138 1.76 0.14 -22.23
C GLY A 138 2.20 -1.21 -21.68
N LEU A 139 3.52 -1.38 -21.66
CA LEU A 139 4.19 -2.57 -21.18
C LEU A 139 3.86 -2.83 -19.71
N SER A 140 3.59 -4.08 -19.34
CA SER A 140 3.34 -4.56 -17.97
C SER A 140 2.12 -3.98 -17.25
N ALA A 141 1.42 -3.05 -17.90
CA ALA A 141 0.25 -2.35 -17.39
C ALA A 141 -0.83 -3.34 -16.93
N ILE A 142 -1.48 -3.03 -15.82
CA ILE A 142 -2.54 -3.86 -15.23
C ILE A 142 -3.84 -3.07 -15.28
N SER A 143 -4.80 -3.58 -16.04
CA SER A 143 -6.17 -3.10 -16.03
C SER A 143 -6.97 -3.80 -14.94
N GLN A 144 -7.90 -3.08 -14.35
CA GLN A 144 -8.85 -3.59 -13.37
C GLN A 144 -10.26 -3.23 -13.84
N PHE A 145 -11.09 -4.25 -14.03
CA PHE A 145 -12.52 -4.12 -14.25
C PHE A 145 -13.28 -4.69 -13.06
N GLU A 146 -14.60 -4.55 -13.06
CA GLU A 146 -15.48 -5.06 -11.99
C GLU A 146 -15.04 -6.45 -11.48
N ASN A 147 -14.95 -7.45 -12.37
CA ASN A 147 -14.68 -8.85 -12.02
C ASN A 147 -13.36 -9.40 -12.59
N ILE A 148 -12.52 -8.56 -13.20
CA ILE A 148 -11.35 -9.02 -13.96
C ILE A 148 -10.13 -8.14 -13.69
N TYR A 149 -8.98 -8.76 -13.45
CA TYR A 149 -7.67 -8.15 -13.64
C TYR A 149 -7.06 -8.64 -14.94
N ALA A 150 -6.41 -7.75 -15.69
CA ALA A 150 -5.74 -8.11 -16.94
C ALA A 150 -4.38 -7.41 -17.02
N GLN A 151 -3.31 -8.16 -17.27
CA GLN A 151 -1.96 -7.62 -17.35
C GLN A 151 -1.40 -7.77 -18.77
N ASN A 152 -0.83 -6.68 -19.28
CA ASN A 152 -0.11 -6.67 -20.54
C ASN A 152 1.23 -7.42 -20.44
N LEU A 153 1.78 -7.78 -21.60
CA LEU A 153 3.13 -8.37 -21.73
C LEU A 153 4.17 -7.57 -20.95
N LYS A 154 5.15 -8.28 -20.37
CA LYS A 154 6.21 -7.68 -19.51
C LYS A 154 7.53 -7.45 -20.23
N THR A 155 7.66 -7.97 -21.46
CA THR A 155 8.84 -7.86 -22.32
C THR A 155 8.58 -6.88 -23.46
N LEU A 156 9.47 -5.91 -23.63
CA LEU A 156 9.30 -4.85 -24.63
C LEU A 156 9.23 -5.41 -26.06
N LYS A 157 10.04 -6.43 -26.36
CA LYS A 157 10.05 -7.12 -27.67
C LYS A 157 8.69 -7.72 -27.99
N ASP A 158 8.13 -8.53 -27.09
CA ASP A 158 6.88 -9.25 -27.37
C ASP A 158 5.69 -8.28 -27.38
N TYR A 159 5.75 -7.23 -26.54
CA TYR A 159 4.77 -6.15 -26.56
C TYR A 159 4.70 -5.46 -27.93
N TYR A 160 5.84 -5.06 -28.50
CA TYR A 160 5.84 -4.42 -29.82
C TYR A 160 5.35 -5.35 -30.93
N VAL A 161 5.81 -6.61 -30.97
CA VAL A 161 5.32 -7.59 -31.94
C VAL A 161 3.79 -7.70 -31.91
N ARG A 162 3.21 -7.77 -30.71
CA ARG A 162 1.77 -7.90 -30.52
C ARG A 162 0.99 -6.68 -31.03
N ILE A 163 1.50 -5.47 -30.74
CA ILE A 163 0.89 -4.21 -31.17
C ILE A 163 1.02 -4.00 -32.68
N ASP A 164 2.18 -4.29 -33.27
CA ASP A 164 2.44 -4.13 -34.71
C ASP A 164 1.56 -5.05 -35.57
N GLU A 165 1.14 -6.20 -35.02
CA GLU A 165 0.18 -7.11 -35.64
C GLU A 165 -1.29 -6.72 -35.41
N GLY A 166 -1.57 -5.59 -34.74
CA GLY A 166 -2.93 -5.14 -34.42
C GLY A 166 -3.64 -6.00 -33.37
N ARG A 167 -2.89 -6.71 -32.52
CA ARG A 167 -3.44 -7.60 -31.48
C ARG A 167 -3.35 -6.97 -30.09
N ALA A 168 -4.28 -7.30 -29.20
CA ALA A 168 -4.24 -6.81 -27.81
C ALA A 168 -3.00 -7.31 -27.06
N ALA A 169 -2.35 -6.41 -26.31
CA ALA A 169 -1.13 -6.70 -25.53
C ALA A 169 -1.37 -7.53 -24.26
N THR A 170 -2.62 -7.87 -23.93
CA THR A 170 -2.99 -8.64 -22.74
C THR A 170 -2.34 -10.04 -22.80
N ASN A 171 -1.59 -10.37 -21.75
CA ASN A 171 -0.86 -11.62 -21.60
C ASN A 171 -1.57 -12.60 -20.65
N VAL A 172 -2.02 -12.09 -19.51
CA VAL A 172 -2.68 -12.89 -18.48
C VAL A 172 -3.85 -12.11 -17.89
N GLY A 173 -4.89 -12.82 -17.51
CA GLY A 173 -6.01 -12.27 -16.77
C GLY A 173 -6.45 -13.18 -15.65
N TYR A 174 -7.14 -12.61 -14.68
CA TYR A 174 -7.73 -13.30 -13.56
C TYR A 174 -9.17 -12.84 -13.41
N ARG A 175 -10.11 -13.78 -13.42
CA ARG A 175 -11.53 -13.51 -13.18
C ARG A 175 -11.84 -13.85 -11.73
N MET A 176 -12.29 -12.85 -10.99
CA MET A 176 -12.64 -13.00 -9.58
C MET A 176 -13.89 -13.87 -9.42
N THR A 177 -13.85 -14.71 -8.40
CA THR A 177 -14.97 -15.48 -7.87
C THR A 177 -15.80 -14.61 -6.91
N ALA A 178 -16.96 -15.11 -6.47
CA ALA A 178 -17.76 -14.41 -5.46
C ALA A 178 -17.01 -14.22 -4.13
N ASP A 179 -16.21 -15.22 -3.71
CA ASP A 179 -15.38 -15.14 -2.51
C ASP A 179 -14.30 -14.06 -2.64
N ASP A 180 -13.67 -13.96 -3.81
CA ASP A 180 -12.69 -12.90 -4.09
C ASP A 180 -13.29 -11.51 -3.91
N HIS A 181 -14.54 -11.29 -4.32
CA HIS A 181 -15.19 -9.99 -4.14
C HIS A 181 -15.43 -9.63 -2.67
N ILE A 182 -15.86 -10.61 -1.86
CA ILE A 182 -16.13 -10.42 -0.43
C ILE A 182 -14.82 -10.14 0.31
N ARG A 183 -13.79 -10.95 0.05
CA ARG A 183 -12.46 -10.80 0.66
C ARG A 183 -11.77 -9.53 0.20
N LYS A 184 -11.84 -9.20 -1.10
CA LYS A 184 -11.34 -7.94 -1.64
C LYS A 184 -11.98 -6.76 -0.93
N GLU A 185 -13.31 -6.69 -0.81
CA GLU A 185 -13.95 -5.57 -0.13
C GLU A 185 -13.53 -5.48 1.35
N THR A 186 -13.48 -6.62 2.05
CA THR A 186 -13.06 -6.69 3.46
C THR A 186 -11.63 -6.19 3.65
N ILE A 187 -10.68 -6.71 2.87
CA ILE A 187 -9.27 -6.30 2.89
C ILE A 187 -9.14 -4.82 2.51
N MET A 188 -9.87 -4.36 1.51
CA MET A 188 -9.83 -2.98 1.03
C MET A 188 -10.33 -1.99 2.10
N GLN A 189 -11.44 -2.30 2.77
CA GLN A 189 -11.96 -1.48 3.87
C GLN A 189 -10.95 -1.42 5.01
N LEU A 190 -10.37 -2.56 5.41
CA LEU A 190 -9.36 -2.60 6.45
C LEU A 190 -8.11 -1.79 6.07
N MET A 191 -7.58 -1.99 4.86
CA MET A 191 -6.34 -1.35 4.41
C MET A 191 -6.49 0.15 4.15
N CYS A 192 -7.68 0.64 3.78
CA CYS A 192 -7.90 2.05 3.47
C CYS A 192 -8.48 2.83 4.64
N ASN A 193 -9.42 2.24 5.36
CA ASN A 193 -10.22 2.94 6.37
C ASN A 193 -9.94 2.47 7.79
N LEU A 194 -9.02 1.51 7.97
CA LEU A 194 -8.64 0.93 9.27
C LEU A 194 -9.81 0.29 10.01
N GLU A 195 -10.93 0.07 9.32
CA GLU A 195 -12.16 -0.48 9.88
C GLU A 195 -12.91 -1.26 8.79
N VAL A 196 -13.49 -2.39 9.19
CA VAL A 196 -14.49 -3.12 8.41
C VAL A 196 -15.80 -3.11 9.19
N SER A 197 -16.82 -2.44 8.67
CA SER A 197 -18.19 -2.57 9.16
C SER A 197 -18.77 -3.91 8.69
N LYS A 198 -19.07 -4.81 9.63
CA LYS A 198 -19.62 -6.14 9.30
C LYS A 198 -20.96 -6.00 8.58
N ARG A 199 -21.86 -5.19 9.12
CA ARG A 199 -23.18 -4.91 8.54
C ARG A 199 -23.10 -4.46 7.08
N ARG A 200 -22.14 -3.58 6.72
CA ARG A 200 -21.97 -3.12 5.32
C ARG A 200 -21.61 -4.27 4.38
N ILE A 201 -20.75 -5.19 4.83
CA ILE A 201 -20.35 -6.37 4.06
C ILE A 201 -21.54 -7.34 3.94
N GLU A 202 -22.26 -7.57 5.04
CA GLU A 202 -23.45 -8.44 5.08
C GLU A 202 -24.54 -7.93 4.14
N GLU A 203 -24.88 -6.64 4.18
CA GLU A 203 -25.87 -6.02 3.29
C GLU A 203 -25.45 -6.10 1.82
N ARG A 204 -24.17 -5.85 1.52
CA ARG A 204 -23.66 -5.84 0.14
C ARG A 204 -23.62 -7.22 -0.49
N PHE A 205 -23.25 -8.24 0.26
CA PHE A 205 -23.00 -9.59 -0.27
C PHE A 205 -24.04 -10.62 0.17
N SER A 206 -25.03 -10.23 0.99
CA SER A 206 -26.08 -11.11 1.51
C SER A 206 -25.50 -12.32 2.27
N ILE A 207 -24.56 -12.06 3.17
CA ILE A 207 -23.92 -13.06 4.04
C ILE A 207 -24.10 -12.70 5.52
N ASN A 208 -23.82 -13.63 6.43
CA ASN A 208 -23.51 -13.32 7.83
C ASN A 208 -21.99 -13.27 7.99
N PHE A 209 -21.45 -12.15 8.48
CA PHE A 209 -20.00 -11.89 8.45
C PHE A 209 -19.22 -12.90 9.31
N ASP A 210 -19.70 -13.12 10.54
CA ASP A 210 -19.00 -13.98 11.50
C ASP A 210 -19.09 -15.47 11.14
N GLU A 211 -20.18 -15.90 10.52
CA GLU A 211 -20.28 -17.24 9.94
C GLU A 211 -19.37 -17.39 8.72
N TYR A 212 -19.37 -16.42 7.81
CA TYR A 212 -18.56 -16.47 6.58
C TYR A 212 -17.06 -16.49 6.88
N PHE A 213 -16.61 -15.62 7.79
CA PHE A 213 -15.22 -15.51 8.21
C PHE A 213 -14.89 -16.33 9.46
N ARG A 214 -15.68 -17.38 9.78
CA ARG A 214 -15.49 -18.23 10.98
C ARG A 214 -14.08 -18.81 11.09
N ALA A 215 -13.45 -19.15 9.97
CA ALA A 215 -12.08 -19.67 9.93
C ALA A 215 -10.99 -18.58 9.95
N ASP A 216 -11.35 -17.34 9.62
CA ASP A 216 -10.42 -16.22 9.45
C ASP A 216 -10.35 -15.34 10.71
N LEU A 217 -11.48 -15.12 11.39
CA LEU A 217 -11.56 -14.31 12.61
C LEU A 217 -10.62 -14.76 13.74
N PRO A 218 -10.46 -16.07 14.04
CA PRO A 218 -9.51 -16.51 15.06
C PRO A 218 -8.05 -16.14 14.75
N LYS A 219 -7.71 -15.94 13.47
CA LYS A 219 -6.36 -15.49 13.06
C LYS A 219 -6.07 -14.06 13.55
N LEU A 220 -7.09 -13.30 13.96
CA LEU A 220 -6.95 -11.96 14.53
C LEU A 220 -6.65 -11.94 16.02
N ASP A 221 -6.78 -13.07 16.72
CA ASP A 221 -6.70 -13.13 18.19
C ASP A 221 -5.33 -12.65 18.70
N GLU A 222 -4.24 -13.03 18.04
CA GLU A 222 -2.90 -12.55 18.39
C GLU A 222 -2.81 -11.02 18.32
N PHE A 223 -3.35 -10.41 17.27
CA PHE A 223 -3.34 -8.95 17.12
C PHE A 223 -4.27 -8.27 18.13
N ARG A 224 -5.41 -8.89 18.44
CA ARG A 224 -6.36 -8.39 19.43
C ARG A 224 -5.77 -8.41 20.84
N ASP A 225 -5.13 -9.50 21.21
CA ASP A 225 -4.55 -9.69 22.54
C ASP A 225 -3.35 -8.74 22.78
N ASN A 226 -2.70 -8.29 21.69
CA ASN A 226 -1.67 -7.24 21.71
C ASN A 226 -2.22 -5.81 21.54
N GLY A 227 -3.54 -5.62 21.49
CA GLY A 227 -4.15 -4.29 21.38
C GLY A 227 -3.95 -3.59 20.02
N LEU A 228 -3.72 -4.37 18.97
CA LEU A 228 -3.48 -3.89 17.59
C LEU A 228 -4.76 -3.91 16.75
N VAL A 229 -5.73 -4.72 17.15
CA VAL A 229 -7.05 -4.85 16.51
C VAL A 229 -8.12 -4.94 17.59
N SER A 230 -9.29 -4.36 17.34
CA SER A 230 -10.52 -4.59 18.10
C SER A 230 -11.51 -5.34 17.21
N VAL A 231 -11.99 -6.49 17.68
CA VAL A 231 -13.04 -7.27 17.02
C VAL A 231 -14.29 -7.17 17.90
N GLY A 232 -15.27 -6.39 17.44
CA GLY A 232 -16.58 -6.26 18.10
C GLY A 232 -17.69 -6.94 17.31
N ASP A 233 -18.93 -6.82 17.77
CA ASP A 233 -20.09 -7.40 17.11
C ASP A 233 -20.39 -6.70 15.77
N ASP A 234 -20.17 -5.38 15.70
CA ASP A 234 -20.50 -4.53 14.56
C ASP A 234 -19.33 -4.26 13.60
N ALA A 235 -18.08 -4.36 14.06
CA ALA A 235 -16.92 -4.03 13.23
C ALA A 235 -15.61 -4.71 13.67
N VAL A 236 -14.66 -4.80 12.74
CA VAL A 236 -13.23 -5.08 12.99
C VAL A 236 -12.47 -3.78 12.78
N ARG A 237 -11.70 -3.31 13.77
CA ARG A 237 -10.97 -2.03 13.75
C ARG A 237 -9.49 -2.24 14.01
N VAL A 238 -8.62 -1.66 13.20
CA VAL A 238 -7.20 -1.54 13.48
C VAL A 238 -6.99 -0.37 14.42
N ILE A 239 -6.29 -0.60 15.53
CA ILE A 239 -6.12 0.38 16.61
C ILE A 239 -4.65 0.49 17.02
N GLY A 240 -4.30 1.61 17.66
CA GLY A 240 -2.95 1.85 18.17
C GLY A 240 -1.89 1.68 17.09
N SER A 241 -0.85 0.90 17.39
CA SER A 241 0.24 0.59 16.46
C SER A 241 -0.10 -0.48 15.41
N GLY A 242 -1.32 -1.03 15.40
CA GLY A 242 -1.74 -2.02 14.41
C GLY A 242 -1.67 -1.53 12.96
N ILE A 243 -1.75 -0.22 12.73
CA ILE A 243 -1.57 0.39 11.42
C ILE A 243 -0.19 0.08 10.78
N LEU A 244 0.84 -0.14 11.61
CA LEU A 244 2.21 -0.46 11.14
C LEU A 244 2.29 -1.86 10.54
N ILE A 245 1.49 -2.78 11.05
CA ILE A 245 1.41 -4.19 10.62
C ILE A 245 0.12 -4.48 9.86
N LEU A 246 -0.48 -3.45 9.26
CA LEU A 246 -1.78 -3.52 8.58
C LEU A 246 -1.84 -4.62 7.52
N ARG A 247 -0.71 -4.89 6.85
CA ARG A 247 -0.61 -5.99 5.87
C ARG A 247 -0.78 -7.35 6.54
N ASN A 248 -0.15 -7.58 7.70
CA ASN A 248 -0.23 -8.83 8.44
C ASN A 248 -1.66 -9.07 8.97
N ILE A 249 -2.35 -8.01 9.39
CA ILE A 249 -3.75 -8.11 9.81
C ILE A 249 -4.66 -8.43 8.60
N ALA A 250 -4.46 -7.74 7.47
CA ALA A 250 -5.23 -7.99 6.25
C ALA A 250 -5.04 -9.40 5.70
N MET A 251 -3.85 -9.99 5.87
CA MET A 251 -3.53 -11.36 5.47
C MET A 251 -4.41 -12.42 6.16
N CYS A 252 -5.00 -12.12 7.32
CA CYS A 252 -5.95 -13.03 7.97
C CYS A 252 -7.18 -13.33 7.09
N PHE A 253 -7.51 -12.44 6.16
CA PHE A 253 -8.65 -12.58 5.24
C PHE A 253 -8.26 -13.07 3.84
N ASP A 254 -6.99 -13.36 3.59
CA ASP A 254 -6.50 -13.85 2.28
C ASP A 254 -6.66 -15.38 2.17
N ALA A 255 -7.50 -15.83 1.23
CA ALA A 255 -7.75 -17.25 0.98
C ALA A 255 -6.59 -17.99 0.28
N TYR A 256 -5.69 -17.27 -0.38
CA TYR A 256 -4.62 -17.85 -1.21
C TYR A 256 -3.28 -17.95 -0.49
N LEU A 257 -3.13 -17.24 0.63
CA LEU A 257 -1.85 -17.14 1.33
C LEU A 257 -1.26 -18.52 1.71
N GLU A 258 -2.07 -19.40 2.30
CA GLU A 258 -1.62 -20.74 2.72
C GLU A 258 -1.13 -21.59 1.53
N GLN A 259 -1.80 -21.45 0.38
CA GLN A 259 -1.40 -22.15 -0.85
C GLN A 259 -0.08 -21.59 -1.39
N MET A 260 0.10 -20.27 -1.35
CA MET A 260 1.31 -19.60 -1.83
C MET A 260 2.53 -19.82 -0.94
N MET A 261 2.35 -19.94 0.38
CA MET A 261 3.46 -20.18 1.33
C MET A 261 4.11 -21.56 1.16
N GLY A 262 3.44 -22.51 0.49
CA GLY A 262 4.03 -23.79 0.10
C GLY A 262 4.98 -23.71 -1.10
N GLU A 263 5.00 -22.59 -1.82
CA GLU A 263 5.86 -22.35 -2.97
C GLU A 263 7.01 -21.38 -2.63
N LYS A 264 8.11 -21.42 -3.40
CA LYS A 264 9.36 -20.65 -3.14
C LYS A 264 9.10 -19.18 -2.75
N PRO A 265 9.93 -18.55 -1.89
CA PRO A 265 9.67 -17.19 -1.40
C PRO A 265 9.62 -16.16 -2.54
N VAL A 266 8.41 -15.67 -2.82
CA VAL A 266 8.13 -14.65 -3.86
C VAL A 266 8.18 -13.23 -3.29
N PHE A 267 7.99 -13.07 -1.97
CA PHE A 267 7.87 -11.78 -1.29
C PHE A 267 9.09 -11.45 -0.41
N SER A 268 9.36 -10.16 -0.20
CA SER A 268 10.25 -9.73 0.88
C SER A 268 9.59 -9.99 2.23
N LYS A 269 10.38 -10.33 3.26
CA LYS A 269 9.85 -10.46 4.63
C LYS A 269 9.11 -9.19 5.03
N THR A 270 7.87 -9.34 5.49
CA THR A 270 7.15 -8.29 6.22
C THR A 270 7.87 -8.06 7.55
N VAL A 271 7.84 -6.81 8.02
CA VAL A 271 8.39 -6.44 9.35
C VAL A 271 7.54 -7.09 10.43
#